data_AF-A0A1S9CVP8-F1
#
_entry.id   AF-A0A1S9CVP8-F1
#
_cell.length_a   1.000
_cell.length_b   1.000
_cell.length_c   1.000
_cell.angle_alpha   90.00
_cell.angle_beta   90.00
_cell.angle_gamma   90.00
#
_symmetry.space_group_name_H-M   'P 1'
#
loop_
_entity.id
_entity.type
_entity.pdbx_description
1 polymer ?
#
loop_
_entity_poly.entity_id
_entity_poly.type
_entity_poly.pdbx_seq_one_letter_code
_entity_poly.pdbx_strand_id
1 'polypeptide(L)'
;MTDRDNSLIKHVASAIDIKFPDNDSLIESEKTSIENSIKTGGIVTTEGKLFIDKDKLPPLLGTDKKGVNKFYNDLDDDDKFIDGSKRYADSTAVSKEQNKRIQEPRSQLEREKLKHSRDCVNAFIDAPQLEKERTIESDRIQKRLPNLTKEKIKADNITADQLTGERFENDAEGHHIERKADNPRKATDLDNIVVIKKSTHKEIHDNNAEDKQSLIDLANNKGWNENNIK
;
A
#
# COMPACT_ATOMS: atom_id res chain seq x y z
N MET A 1 -1.77 -0.81 34.19
CA MET A 1 -2.21 -0.75 32.78
C MET A 1 -1.62 0.53 32.22
N THR A 2 -0.53 0.42 31.48
CA THR A 2 0.18 1.57 30.91
C THR A 2 -0.09 1.61 29.42
N ASP A 3 -0.57 2.78 28.97
CA ASP A 3 -0.90 3.14 27.61
C ASP A 3 0.17 2.67 26.63
N ARG A 4 -0.23 1.81 25.68
CA ARG A 4 0.54 1.62 24.45
C ARG A 4 0.11 2.74 23.53
N ASP A 5 1.01 3.71 23.36
CA ASP A 5 0.93 4.73 22.34
C ASP A 5 0.72 4.04 20.97
N ASN A 6 -0.51 4.05 20.48
CA ASN A 6 -0.92 3.42 19.22
C ASN A 6 -0.48 4.32 18.05
N SER A 7 0.79 4.71 18.02
CA SER A 7 1.38 5.39 16.87
C SER A 7 1.25 4.46 15.65
N LEU A 8 0.53 4.93 14.62
CA LEU A 8 0.48 4.26 13.32
C LEU A 8 1.83 4.35 12.59
N ILE A 9 2.78 5.12 13.11
CA ILE A 9 4.16 5.19 12.64
C ILE A 9 5.01 4.17 13.40
N LYS A 10 5.66 3.28 12.64
CA LYS A 10 6.56 2.24 13.13
C LYS A 10 8.02 2.68 13.13
N HIS A 11 8.44 3.35 12.05
CA HIS A 11 9.80 3.86 11.91
C HIS A 11 9.80 5.27 11.36
N VAL A 12 10.78 6.06 11.78
CA VAL A 12 11.21 7.28 11.09
C VAL A 12 12.43 6.94 10.23
N ALA A 13 12.56 7.55 9.06
CA ALA A 13 13.64 7.25 8.11
C ALA A 13 15.04 7.48 8.70
N SER A 14 15.19 8.43 9.62
CA SER A 14 16.45 8.69 10.33
C SER A 14 16.93 7.52 11.20
N ALA A 15 16.04 6.60 11.56
CA ALA A 15 16.36 5.41 12.35
C ALA A 15 16.64 4.17 11.46
N ILE A 16 16.57 4.31 10.14
CA ILE A 16 16.78 3.23 9.16
C ILE A 16 18.13 3.44 8.50
N ASP A 17 18.90 2.35 8.37
CA ASP A 17 20.15 2.35 7.58
C ASP A 17 19.82 2.39 6.08
N ILE A 18 19.67 3.60 5.55
CA ILE A 18 19.41 3.85 4.12
C ILE A 18 20.73 4.18 3.43
N LYS A 19 21.08 3.37 2.43
CA LYS A 19 22.26 3.58 1.59
C LYS A 19 21.89 4.40 0.36
N PHE A 20 22.00 5.72 0.48
CA PHE A 20 21.73 6.62 -0.65
C PHE A 20 22.80 6.47 -1.75
N PRO A 21 22.41 6.42 -3.03
CA PRO A 21 23.35 6.34 -4.14
C PRO A 21 24.03 7.68 -4.37
N ASP A 22 25.29 7.67 -4.82
CA ASP A 22 25.99 8.90 -5.18
C ASP A 22 25.54 9.44 -6.56
N ASN A 23 25.84 10.71 -6.84
CA ASN A 23 25.69 11.31 -8.15
C ASN A 23 26.81 12.34 -8.40
N ASP A 24 27.78 11.97 -9.24
CA ASP A 24 28.96 12.78 -9.57
C ASP A 24 28.65 14.11 -10.29
N SER A 25 27.43 14.26 -10.83
CA SER A 25 26.99 15.49 -11.50
C SER A 25 26.48 16.54 -10.52
N LEU A 26 26.34 16.21 -9.24
CA LEU A 26 25.80 17.09 -8.21
C LEU A 26 26.85 17.44 -7.16
N ILE A 27 26.81 18.67 -6.67
CA ILE A 27 27.66 19.06 -5.54
C ILE A 27 27.09 18.49 -4.23
N GLU A 28 27.94 18.38 -3.21
CA GLU A 28 27.59 17.75 -1.94
C GLU A 28 26.36 18.37 -1.27
N SER A 29 26.22 19.69 -1.31
CA SER A 29 25.05 20.36 -0.74
C SER A 29 23.73 20.03 -1.44
N GLU A 30 23.77 19.73 -2.73
CA GLU A 30 22.58 19.35 -3.50
C GLU A 30 22.14 17.92 -3.15
N LYS A 31 23.10 16.99 -3.07
CA LYS A 31 22.89 15.61 -2.62
C LYS A 31 22.36 15.58 -1.19
N THR A 32 23.08 16.23 -0.27
CA THR A 32 22.73 16.31 1.16
C THR A 32 21.33 16.90 1.38
N SER A 33 20.90 17.91 0.60
CA SER A 33 19.55 18.48 0.72
C SER A 33 18.44 17.48 0.37
N ILE A 34 18.65 16.70 -0.68
CA ILE A 34 17.74 15.64 -1.13
C ILE A 34 17.70 14.51 -0.11
N GLU A 35 18.86 14.00 0.30
CA GLU A 35 18.95 12.91 1.29
C GLU A 35 18.33 13.31 2.63
N ASN A 36 18.59 14.52 3.12
CA ASN A 36 18.02 15.00 4.39
C ASN A 36 16.50 15.17 4.32
N SER A 37 15.95 15.49 3.15
CA SER A 37 14.51 15.56 2.97
C SER A 37 13.85 14.20 3.21
N ILE A 38 14.51 13.11 2.80
CA ILE A 38 14.07 11.73 3.07
C ILE A 38 14.37 11.34 4.52
N LYS A 39 15.61 11.51 5.02
CA LYS A 39 15.99 11.12 6.39
C LYS A 39 15.11 11.79 7.46
N THR A 40 14.75 13.06 7.25
CA THR A 40 13.98 13.85 8.25
C THR A 40 12.48 13.89 7.98
N GLY A 41 12.03 13.57 6.77
CA GLY A 41 10.62 13.58 6.38
C GLY A 41 10.00 12.21 6.18
N GLY A 42 10.81 11.17 5.99
CA GLY A 42 10.37 9.82 5.70
C GLY A 42 9.86 9.11 6.95
N ILE A 43 8.76 8.38 6.80
CA ILE A 43 8.17 7.52 7.83
C ILE A 43 7.76 6.18 7.23
N VAL A 44 7.67 5.17 8.08
CA VAL A 44 7.12 3.86 7.77
C VAL A 44 6.00 3.57 8.74
N THR A 45 4.82 3.24 8.23
CA THR A 45 3.66 2.90 9.08
C THR A 45 3.79 1.50 9.68
N THR A 46 2.92 1.17 10.64
CA THR A 46 2.79 -0.19 11.20
C THR A 46 2.45 -1.22 10.15
N GLU A 47 1.71 -0.82 9.12
CA GLU A 47 1.45 -1.62 7.94
C GLU A 47 2.68 -1.74 7.02
N GLY A 48 3.75 -0.99 7.24
CA GLY A 48 4.94 -1.01 6.39
C GLY A 48 4.78 -0.25 5.08
N LYS A 49 3.81 0.69 4.99
CA LYS A 49 3.75 1.69 3.91
C LYS A 49 4.73 2.82 4.21
N LEU A 50 5.32 3.39 3.16
CA LEU A 50 6.35 4.42 3.28
C LEU A 50 5.79 5.75 2.78
N PHE A 51 5.91 6.78 3.61
CA PHE A 51 5.46 8.12 3.26
C PHE A 51 6.55 9.16 3.50
N ILE A 52 6.44 10.31 2.83
CA ILE A 52 7.36 11.45 2.99
C ILE A 52 6.54 12.69 3.34
N ASP A 53 7.01 13.40 4.37
CA ASP A 53 6.43 14.66 4.84
C ASP A 53 6.33 15.66 3.69
N LYS A 54 5.12 16.19 3.49
CA LYS A 54 4.77 17.14 2.46
C LYS A 54 5.71 18.36 2.47
N ASP A 55 6.10 18.85 3.64
CA ASP A 55 6.97 20.02 3.74
C ASP A 55 8.43 19.72 3.33
N LYS A 56 8.79 18.43 3.17
CA LYS A 56 10.09 17.95 2.69
C LYS A 56 10.09 17.58 1.20
N LEU A 57 8.96 17.63 0.52
CA LEU A 57 8.85 17.33 -0.91
C LEU A 57 9.48 18.37 -1.88
N PRO A 58 9.65 19.68 -1.57
CA PRO A 58 10.13 20.64 -2.57
C PRO A 58 11.48 20.25 -3.22
N PRO A 59 12.52 19.85 -2.47
CA PRO A 59 13.78 19.36 -3.06
C PRO A 59 13.60 18.07 -3.86
N LEU A 60 12.67 17.21 -3.43
CA LEU A 60 12.45 15.90 -4.06
C LEU A 60 11.71 15.99 -5.39
N LEU A 61 10.85 16.99 -5.54
CA LEU A 61 10.03 17.23 -6.73
C LEU A 61 10.58 18.37 -7.61
N GLY A 62 11.75 18.93 -7.27
CA GLY A 62 12.37 20.03 -8.00
C GLY A 62 11.41 21.21 -8.22
N THR A 63 10.73 21.63 -7.15
CA THR A 63 9.65 22.62 -7.21
C THR A 63 9.48 23.37 -5.91
N ASP A 64 8.53 24.30 -5.87
CA ASP A 64 8.21 25.11 -4.70
C ASP A 64 7.03 24.53 -3.89
N LYS A 65 6.66 25.22 -2.81
CA LYS A 65 5.52 24.84 -1.98
C LYS A 65 4.19 24.80 -2.75
N LYS A 66 4.00 25.66 -3.75
CA LYS A 66 2.78 25.68 -4.57
C LYS A 66 2.70 24.43 -5.44
N GLY A 67 3.81 24.05 -6.07
CA GLY A 67 3.93 22.82 -6.85
C GLY A 67 3.66 21.57 -6.00
N VAL A 68 4.21 21.52 -4.79
CA VAL A 68 3.94 20.44 -3.81
C VAL A 68 2.48 20.40 -3.39
N ASN A 69 1.86 21.56 -3.13
CA ASN A 69 0.44 21.62 -2.76
C ASN A 69 -0.46 21.06 -3.87
N LYS A 70 -0.18 21.40 -5.13
CA LYS A 70 -0.92 20.86 -6.28
C LYS A 70 -0.78 19.35 -6.33
N PHE A 71 0.46 18.84 -6.34
CA PHE A 71 0.74 17.39 -6.33
C PHE A 71 -0.02 16.67 -5.20
N TYR A 72 0.09 17.17 -3.97
CA TYR A 72 -0.55 16.53 -2.81
C TYR A 72 -2.08 16.52 -2.88
N ASN A 73 -2.68 17.59 -3.40
CA ASN A 73 -4.14 17.69 -3.51
C ASN A 73 -4.69 16.79 -4.62
N ASP A 74 -3.88 16.48 -5.64
CA ASP A 74 -4.24 15.58 -6.74
C ASP A 74 -4.05 14.10 -6.38
N LEU A 75 -3.53 13.77 -5.18
CA LEU A 75 -3.41 12.39 -4.70
C LEU A 75 -4.77 11.82 -4.28
N ASP A 76 -4.92 10.52 -4.47
CA ASP A 76 -6.00 9.75 -3.85
C ASP A 76 -5.80 9.68 -2.34
N ASP A 77 -6.87 9.41 -1.58
CA ASP A 77 -6.78 9.41 -0.12
C ASP A 77 -5.92 8.25 0.42
N ASP A 78 -5.84 7.13 -0.30
CA ASP A 78 -4.96 5.99 0.02
C ASP A 78 -3.46 6.31 -0.12
N ASP A 79 -3.14 7.35 -0.91
CA ASP A 79 -1.78 7.86 -1.13
C ASP A 79 -1.41 8.98 -0.13
N LYS A 80 -2.33 9.31 0.80
CA LYS A 80 -2.12 10.32 1.84
C LYS A 80 -2.05 9.66 3.21
N PHE A 81 -1.21 10.22 4.06
CA PHE A 81 -1.21 9.91 5.48
C PHE A 81 -1.18 11.20 6.30
N ILE A 82 -1.94 11.21 7.39
CA ILE A 82 -2.07 12.37 8.29
C ILE A 82 -1.73 11.92 9.70
N ASP A 83 -0.78 12.60 10.32
CA ASP A 83 -0.41 12.42 11.73
C ASP A 83 -0.44 13.79 12.43
N GLY A 84 -1.51 14.02 13.20
CA GLY A 84 -1.82 15.33 13.77
C GLY A 84 -1.91 16.42 12.69
N SER A 85 -1.02 17.42 12.77
CA SER A 85 -0.94 18.50 11.77
C SER A 85 -0.06 18.17 10.56
N LYS A 86 0.71 17.07 10.61
CA LYS A 86 1.62 16.69 9.54
C LYS A 86 0.88 15.92 8.46
N ARG A 87 1.30 16.16 7.23
CA ARG A 87 0.73 15.57 6.02
C ARG A 87 1.83 14.89 5.25
N TYR A 88 1.59 13.66 4.82
CA TYR A 88 2.57 12.85 4.14
C TYR A 88 2.00 12.29 2.85
N ALA A 89 2.85 12.18 1.83
CA ALA A 89 2.53 11.57 0.54
C ALA A 89 3.21 10.20 0.43
N ASP A 90 2.52 9.22 -0.15
CA ASP A 90 3.06 7.89 -0.38
C ASP A 90 4.31 7.97 -1.28
N SER A 91 5.36 7.24 -0.89
CA SER A 91 6.65 7.23 -1.59
C SER A 91 6.53 6.80 -3.06
N THR A 92 5.60 5.91 -3.40
CA THR A 92 5.37 5.47 -4.79
C THR A 92 4.73 6.57 -5.63
N ALA A 93 3.82 7.36 -5.04
CA ALA A 93 3.23 8.52 -5.69
C ALA A 93 4.28 9.62 -5.93
N VAL A 94 5.20 9.82 -4.98
CA VAL A 94 6.35 10.72 -5.14
C VAL A 94 7.24 10.26 -6.30
N SER A 95 7.60 8.96 -6.36
CA SER A 95 8.39 8.40 -7.47
C SER A 95 7.69 8.54 -8.83
N LYS A 96 6.37 8.34 -8.88
CA LYS A 96 5.55 8.55 -10.09
C LYS A 96 5.65 10.00 -10.56
N GLU A 97 5.51 10.96 -9.66
CA GLU A 97 5.61 12.39 -9.98
C GLU A 97 7.02 12.79 -10.41
N GLN A 98 8.07 12.28 -9.78
CA GLN A 98 9.46 12.49 -10.19
C GLN A 98 9.69 12.01 -11.63
N ASN A 99 9.22 10.80 -11.96
CA ASN A 99 9.34 10.24 -13.31
C ASN A 99 8.61 11.09 -14.37
N LYS A 100 7.44 11.65 -14.05
CA LYS A 100 6.77 12.61 -14.93
C LYS A 100 7.64 13.85 -15.14
N ARG A 101 8.12 14.46 -14.05
CA ARG A 101 8.90 15.70 -14.09
C ARG A 101 10.24 15.57 -14.81
N ILE A 102 10.88 14.40 -14.75
CA ILE A 102 12.12 14.12 -15.49
C ILE A 102 11.88 14.15 -17.01
N GLN A 103 10.69 13.76 -17.47
CA GLN A 103 10.35 13.74 -18.90
C GLN A 103 10.01 15.12 -19.47
N GLU A 104 9.79 16.11 -18.60
CA GLU A 104 9.54 17.50 -19.00
C GLU A 104 10.83 18.23 -19.44
N PRO A 105 10.73 19.24 -20.32
CA PRO A 105 11.87 20.07 -20.72
C PRO A 105 12.38 20.89 -19.53
N ARG A 106 13.56 20.53 -19.03
CA ARG A 106 14.23 21.13 -17.87
C ARG A 106 15.73 21.26 -18.11
N SER A 107 16.40 22.08 -17.30
CA SER A 107 17.86 22.16 -17.35
C SER A 107 18.51 20.81 -16.98
N GLN A 108 19.72 20.59 -17.47
CA GLN A 108 20.47 19.37 -17.17
C GLN A 108 20.67 19.19 -15.66
N LEU A 109 20.99 20.26 -14.93
CA LEU A 109 21.17 20.21 -13.48
C LEU A 109 19.88 19.82 -12.74
N GLU A 110 18.73 20.39 -13.11
CA GLU A 110 17.43 20.02 -12.52
C GLU A 110 17.07 18.56 -12.82
N ARG A 111 17.36 18.08 -14.02
CA ARG A 111 17.17 16.66 -14.37
C ARG A 111 18.04 15.75 -13.50
N GLU A 112 19.30 16.08 -13.28
CA GLU A 112 20.19 15.27 -12.42
C GLU A 112 19.72 15.28 -10.96
N LYS A 113 19.24 16.42 -10.44
CA LYS A 113 18.62 16.49 -9.10
C LYS A 113 17.40 15.60 -8.98
N LEU A 114 16.50 15.62 -9.97
CA LEU A 114 15.30 14.79 -9.97
C LEU A 114 15.63 13.29 -10.06
N LYS A 115 16.61 12.90 -10.90
CA LYS A 115 17.08 11.52 -10.99
C LYS A 115 17.67 11.05 -9.66
N HIS A 116 18.61 11.81 -9.10
CA HIS A 116 19.22 11.48 -7.81
C HIS A 116 18.16 11.40 -6.72
N SER A 117 17.19 12.31 -6.71
CA SER A 117 16.08 12.25 -5.76
C SER A 117 15.20 11.02 -5.91
N ARG A 118 14.88 10.61 -7.14
CA ARG A 118 14.14 9.35 -7.39
C ARG A 118 14.94 8.15 -6.90
N ASP A 119 16.23 8.11 -7.21
CA ASP A 119 17.09 6.98 -6.84
C ASP A 119 17.26 6.92 -5.30
N CYS A 120 17.28 8.07 -4.62
CA CYS A 120 17.26 8.13 -3.16
C CYS A 120 15.92 7.66 -2.55
N VAL A 121 14.77 8.02 -3.16
CA VAL A 121 13.46 7.49 -2.71
C VAL A 121 13.40 5.98 -2.89
N ASN A 122 13.91 5.45 -4.01
CA ASN A 122 14.00 4.01 -4.22
C ASN A 122 14.91 3.34 -3.18
N ALA A 123 16.06 3.93 -2.84
CA ALA A 123 16.94 3.42 -1.78
C ALA A 123 16.24 3.38 -0.41
N PHE A 124 15.33 4.31 -0.12
CA PHE A 124 14.49 4.25 1.08
C PHE A 124 13.47 3.10 1.02
N ILE A 125 12.80 2.92 -0.13
CA ILE A 125 11.87 1.80 -0.37
C ILE A 125 12.57 0.45 -0.17
N ASP A 126 13.76 0.32 -0.74
CA ASP A 126 14.57 -0.90 -0.77
C ASP A 126 15.53 -1.04 0.41
N ALA A 127 15.34 -0.25 1.48
CA ALA A 127 16.18 -0.34 2.66
C ALA A 127 16.19 -1.79 3.20
N PRO A 128 17.36 -2.42 3.43
CA PRO A 128 17.44 -3.85 3.74
C PRO A 128 16.62 -4.29 4.96
N GLN A 129 16.51 -3.39 5.95
CA GLN A 129 15.65 -3.62 7.11
C GLN A 129 14.18 -3.77 6.71
N LEU A 130 13.67 -2.88 5.86
CA LEU A 130 12.27 -2.87 5.44
C LEU A 130 11.96 -4.05 4.52
N GLU A 131 12.89 -4.42 3.64
CA GLU A 131 12.77 -5.62 2.79
C GLU A 131 12.64 -6.89 3.65
N LYS A 132 13.51 -7.03 4.66
CA LYS A 132 13.43 -8.15 5.60
C LYS A 132 12.11 -8.19 6.35
N GLU A 133 11.57 -7.04 6.76
CA GLU A 133 10.27 -6.98 7.42
C GLU A 133 9.13 -7.41 6.49
N ARG A 134 9.13 -6.96 5.22
CA ARG A 134 8.12 -7.35 4.22
C ARG A 134 8.16 -8.85 3.92
N THR A 135 9.34 -9.44 3.82
CA THR A 135 9.49 -10.89 3.57
C THR A 135 9.06 -11.74 4.76
N ILE A 136 9.39 -11.34 5.99
CA ILE A 136 8.87 -11.98 7.21
C ILE A 136 7.34 -11.91 7.27
N GLU A 137 6.74 -10.78 6.91
CA GLU A 137 5.29 -10.64 6.91
C GLU A 137 4.63 -11.52 5.83
N SER A 138 5.24 -11.61 4.65
CA SER A 138 4.83 -12.56 3.61
C SER A 138 4.83 -14.00 4.13
N ASP A 139 5.88 -14.43 4.84
CA ASP A 139 5.95 -15.77 5.44
C ASP A 139 4.83 -16.03 6.46
N ARG A 140 4.50 -15.01 7.26
CA ARG A 140 3.39 -15.08 8.24
C ARG A 140 2.04 -15.21 7.55
N ILE A 141 1.81 -14.42 6.50
CA ILE A 141 0.61 -14.51 5.66
C ILE A 141 0.48 -15.94 5.11
N GLN A 142 1.52 -16.50 4.50
CA GLN A 142 1.49 -17.85 3.94
C GLN A 142 1.18 -18.92 4.98
N LYS A 143 1.68 -18.77 6.21
CA LYS A 143 1.37 -19.70 7.31
C LYS A 143 -0.09 -19.61 7.78
N ARG A 144 -0.72 -18.43 7.68
CA ARG A 144 -2.08 -18.19 8.15
C ARG A 144 -3.14 -18.56 7.12
N LEU A 145 -2.86 -18.37 5.84
CA LEU A 145 -3.78 -18.61 4.72
C LEU A 145 -4.54 -19.96 4.79
N PRO A 146 -3.92 -21.12 5.10
CA PRO A 146 -4.62 -22.40 5.13
C PRO A 146 -5.77 -22.48 6.15
N ASN A 147 -5.76 -21.65 7.19
CA ASN A 147 -6.77 -21.65 8.24
C ASN A 147 -7.77 -20.50 8.10
N LEU A 148 -7.57 -19.57 7.16
CA LEU A 148 -8.30 -18.31 7.08
C LEU A 148 -9.81 -18.49 6.93
N THR A 149 -10.25 -19.37 6.03
CA THR A 149 -11.69 -19.68 5.85
C THR A 149 -12.31 -20.26 7.11
N LYS A 150 -11.59 -21.15 7.80
CA LYS A 150 -12.05 -21.74 9.08
C LYS A 150 -12.15 -20.68 10.18
N GLU A 151 -11.18 -19.76 10.23
CA GLU A 151 -11.20 -18.61 11.14
C GLU A 151 -12.42 -17.73 10.86
N LYS A 152 -12.69 -17.38 9.60
CA LYS A 152 -13.85 -16.57 9.19
C LYS A 152 -15.18 -17.24 9.55
N ILE A 153 -15.35 -18.51 9.19
CA ILE A 153 -16.56 -19.30 9.51
C ILE A 153 -16.83 -19.27 11.02
N LYS A 154 -15.79 -19.48 11.83
CA LYS A 154 -15.92 -19.50 13.29
C LYS A 154 -16.21 -18.12 13.87
N ALA A 155 -15.54 -17.07 13.39
CA ALA A 155 -15.71 -15.71 13.89
C ALA A 155 -17.14 -15.20 13.66
N ASP A 156 -17.70 -15.49 12.49
CA ASP A 156 -18.97 -14.91 12.04
C ASP A 156 -20.15 -15.91 12.14
N ASN A 157 -19.91 -17.12 12.67
CA ASN A 157 -20.89 -18.21 12.77
C ASN A 157 -21.57 -18.53 11.43
N ILE A 158 -20.78 -18.59 10.37
CA ILE A 158 -21.28 -18.78 9.00
C ILE A 158 -21.69 -20.23 8.80
N THR A 159 -22.91 -20.45 8.32
CA THR A 159 -23.49 -21.78 8.14
C THR A 159 -24.09 -22.00 6.74
N ALA A 160 -23.97 -21.01 5.87
CA ALA A 160 -24.46 -21.00 4.50
C ALA A 160 -23.58 -20.09 3.64
N ASP A 161 -23.60 -20.32 2.33
CA ASP A 161 -23.00 -19.46 1.30
C ASP A 161 -23.47 -18.03 1.50
N GLN A 162 -22.52 -17.10 1.64
CA GLN A 162 -22.84 -15.71 1.93
C GLN A 162 -23.42 -14.94 0.73
N LEU A 163 -23.29 -15.46 -0.49
CA LEU A 163 -23.89 -14.88 -1.69
C LEU A 163 -25.23 -15.54 -2.01
N THR A 164 -25.30 -16.88 -1.99
CA THR A 164 -26.51 -17.60 -2.46
C THR A 164 -27.47 -17.96 -1.33
N GLY A 165 -27.01 -18.02 -0.08
CA GLY A 165 -27.80 -18.47 1.08
C GLY A 165 -27.92 -19.99 1.22
N GLU A 166 -27.31 -20.77 0.32
CA GLU A 166 -27.35 -22.23 0.36
C GLU A 166 -26.51 -22.81 1.51
N ARG A 167 -26.99 -23.86 2.17
CA ARG A 167 -26.25 -24.51 3.26
C ARG A 167 -24.97 -25.19 2.76
N PHE A 168 -23.94 -25.19 3.62
CA PHE A 168 -22.70 -25.91 3.34
C PHE A 168 -22.83 -27.41 3.60
N GLU A 169 -22.18 -28.20 2.74
CA GLU A 169 -22.10 -29.67 2.80
C GLU A 169 -20.63 -30.11 2.83
N ASN A 170 -19.83 -29.45 3.69
CA ASN A 170 -18.36 -29.56 3.74
C ASN A 170 -17.65 -29.06 2.47
N ASP A 171 -18.27 -28.12 1.77
CA ASP A 171 -17.83 -27.53 0.49
C ASP A 171 -17.59 -26.01 0.58
N ALA A 172 -17.43 -25.48 1.80
CA ALA A 172 -17.16 -24.08 2.05
C ALA A 172 -15.73 -23.71 1.64
N GLU A 173 -15.60 -22.65 0.84
CA GLU A 173 -14.35 -22.03 0.42
C GLU A 173 -14.37 -20.54 0.77
N GLY A 174 -13.18 -19.96 0.99
CA GLY A 174 -13.05 -18.51 1.14
C GLY A 174 -12.63 -17.90 -0.19
N HIS A 175 -13.38 -16.92 -0.66
CA HIS A 175 -13.02 -16.09 -1.80
C HIS A 175 -12.55 -14.72 -1.31
N HIS A 176 -11.42 -14.25 -1.85
CA HIS A 176 -10.88 -12.93 -1.56
C HIS A 176 -11.63 -11.88 -2.39
N ILE A 177 -12.25 -10.89 -1.75
CA ILE A 177 -12.96 -9.78 -2.43
C ILE A 177 -11.97 -8.91 -3.21
N GLU A 178 -10.85 -8.55 -2.57
CA GLU A 178 -9.67 -8.01 -3.20
C GLU A 178 -8.60 -9.10 -3.28
N ARG A 179 -8.15 -9.38 -4.50
CA ARG A 179 -7.16 -10.41 -4.80
C ARG A 179 -5.91 -10.24 -3.93
N LYS A 180 -5.55 -11.30 -3.22
CA LYS A 180 -4.32 -11.37 -2.43
C LYS A 180 -3.03 -11.10 -3.21
N ALA A 181 -3.04 -11.35 -4.53
CA ALA A 181 -1.88 -11.12 -5.39
C ALA A 181 -1.63 -9.62 -5.60
N ASP A 182 -2.71 -8.83 -5.68
CA ASP A 182 -2.65 -7.39 -5.93
C ASP A 182 -2.60 -6.61 -4.61
N ASN A 183 -3.28 -7.11 -3.57
CA ASN A 183 -3.29 -6.53 -2.23
C ASN A 183 -2.88 -7.55 -1.14
N PRO A 184 -1.59 -7.92 -1.05
CA PRO A 184 -1.13 -8.93 -0.10
C PRO A 184 -1.35 -8.55 1.37
N ARG A 185 -1.50 -7.25 1.68
CA ARG A 185 -1.78 -6.78 3.05
C ARG A 185 -3.17 -7.16 3.54
N LYS A 186 -4.14 -7.28 2.63
CA LYS A 186 -5.49 -7.76 2.93
C LYS A 186 -5.65 -9.27 2.81
N ALA A 187 -4.57 -10.01 2.56
CA ALA A 187 -4.64 -11.45 2.31
C ALA A 187 -5.15 -12.25 3.52
N THR A 188 -4.98 -11.74 4.74
CA THR A 188 -5.45 -12.37 5.99
C THR A 188 -6.48 -11.54 6.75
N ASP A 189 -6.99 -10.49 6.11
CA ASP A 189 -8.11 -9.72 6.62
C ASP A 189 -9.38 -10.54 6.44
N LEU A 190 -10.08 -10.80 7.54
CA LEU A 190 -11.31 -11.58 7.52
C LEU A 190 -12.46 -10.84 6.84
N ASP A 191 -12.44 -9.51 6.78
CA ASP A 191 -13.45 -8.73 6.07
C ASP A 191 -13.23 -8.71 4.56
N ASN A 192 -12.02 -9.04 4.12
CA ASN A 192 -11.70 -9.25 2.70
C ASN A 192 -12.06 -10.67 2.21
N ILE A 193 -12.73 -11.49 3.03
CA ILE A 193 -13.12 -12.86 2.71
C ILE A 193 -14.63 -13.00 2.72
N VAL A 194 -15.17 -13.47 1.60
CA VAL A 194 -16.54 -13.99 1.53
C VAL A 194 -16.50 -15.52 1.50
N VAL A 195 -17.26 -16.15 2.39
CA VAL A 195 -17.34 -17.62 2.48
C VAL A 195 -18.50 -18.12 1.63
N ILE A 196 -18.17 -18.95 0.66
CA ILE A 196 -19.08 -19.41 -0.40
C ILE A 196 -18.90 -20.90 -0.66
N LYS A 197 -19.84 -21.53 -1.35
CA LYS A 197 -19.71 -22.91 -1.81
C LYS A 197 -18.69 -22.97 -2.94
N LYS A 198 -18.03 -24.12 -3.06
CA LYS A 198 -17.10 -24.41 -4.16
C LYS A 198 -17.70 -24.18 -5.56
N SER A 199 -18.99 -24.48 -5.75
CA SER A 199 -19.71 -24.22 -7.01
C SER A 199 -19.81 -22.72 -7.30
N THR A 200 -20.23 -21.92 -6.32
CA THR A 200 -20.29 -20.46 -6.40
C THR A 200 -18.91 -19.87 -6.69
N HIS A 201 -17.88 -20.40 -6.03
CA HIS A 201 -16.50 -19.96 -6.24
C HIS A 201 -16.02 -20.21 -7.68
N LYS A 202 -16.34 -21.38 -8.22
CA LYS A 202 -16.08 -21.68 -9.64
C LYS A 202 -16.81 -20.70 -10.57
N GLU A 203 -18.07 -20.39 -10.27
CA GLU A 203 -18.86 -19.47 -11.09
C GLU A 203 -18.28 -18.05 -11.10
N ILE A 204 -17.76 -17.57 -9.97
CA ILE A 204 -17.04 -16.29 -9.89
C ILE A 204 -15.83 -16.28 -10.82
N HIS A 205 -14.98 -17.32 -10.76
CA HIS A 205 -13.80 -17.43 -11.62
C HIS A 205 -14.16 -17.58 -13.10
N ASP A 206 -15.17 -18.39 -13.44
CA ASP A 206 -15.61 -18.59 -14.82
C ASP A 206 -16.13 -17.28 -15.45
N ASN A 207 -16.61 -16.33 -14.63
CA ASN A 207 -17.05 -15.00 -15.05
C ASN A 207 -15.97 -13.90 -14.89
N ASN A 208 -14.76 -14.25 -14.44
CA ASN A 208 -13.68 -13.30 -14.14
C ASN A 208 -14.08 -12.20 -13.14
N ALA A 209 -14.98 -12.50 -12.20
CA ALA A 209 -15.48 -11.56 -11.21
C ALA A 209 -14.58 -11.49 -9.96
N GLU A 210 -13.28 -11.28 -10.16
CA GLU A 210 -12.23 -11.42 -9.13
C GLU A 210 -11.89 -10.10 -8.42
N ASP A 211 -12.57 -9.01 -8.73
CA ASP A 211 -12.46 -7.74 -8.00
C ASP A 211 -13.81 -7.37 -7.39
N LYS A 212 -13.79 -6.47 -6.41
CA LYS A 212 -14.99 -6.07 -5.66
C LYS A 212 -16.14 -5.65 -6.57
N GLN A 213 -15.87 -4.83 -7.58
CA GLN A 213 -16.94 -4.29 -8.43
C GLN A 213 -17.51 -5.38 -9.34
N SER A 214 -16.65 -6.18 -9.99
CA SER A 214 -17.12 -7.27 -10.84
C SER A 214 -17.85 -8.37 -10.07
N LEU A 215 -17.48 -8.62 -8.81
CA LEU A 215 -18.20 -9.52 -7.91
C LEU A 215 -19.60 -9.00 -7.54
N ILE A 216 -19.72 -7.70 -7.25
CA ILE A 216 -21.02 -7.04 -7.02
C ILE A 216 -21.90 -7.13 -8.26
N ASP A 217 -21.34 -6.84 -9.44
CA ASP A 217 -22.08 -6.89 -10.69
C ASP A 217 -22.56 -8.32 -11.01
N LEU A 218 -21.72 -9.33 -10.77
CA LEU A 218 -22.12 -10.74 -10.92
C LEU A 218 -23.22 -11.12 -9.93
N ALA A 219 -23.08 -10.75 -8.65
CA ALA A 219 -24.07 -11.04 -7.63
C ALA A 219 -25.45 -10.45 -8.00
N ASN A 220 -25.47 -9.19 -8.43
CA ASN A 220 -26.69 -8.52 -8.91
C ASN A 220 -27.31 -9.25 -10.11
N ASN A 221 -26.50 -9.63 -11.10
CA ASN A 221 -26.98 -10.35 -12.29
C ASN A 221 -27.55 -11.73 -11.97
N LYS A 222 -27.06 -12.37 -10.92
CA LYS A 222 -27.48 -13.71 -10.47
C LYS A 222 -28.58 -13.68 -9.40
N GLY A 223 -28.93 -12.50 -8.89
CA GLY A 223 -29.86 -12.34 -7.77
C GLY A 223 -29.30 -12.85 -6.44
N TRP A 224 -27.98 -12.79 -6.27
CA TRP A 224 -27.28 -13.14 -5.04
C TRP A 224 -27.23 -11.95 -4.07
N ASN A 225 -26.97 -12.23 -2.79
CA ASN A 225 -26.82 -11.24 -1.74
C ASN A 225 -25.42 -10.59 -1.75
N GLU A 226 -25.36 -9.36 -2.18
CA GLU A 226 -24.17 -8.51 -2.27
C GLU A 226 -23.76 -7.87 -0.93
N ASN A 227 -24.63 -7.86 0.10
CA ASN A 227 -24.37 -7.19 1.38
C ASN A 227 -23.17 -7.74 2.16
N ASN A 228 -22.72 -8.95 1.80
CA ASN A 228 -21.54 -9.59 2.39
C ASN A 228 -20.24 -9.23 1.65
N ILE A 229 -20.31 -8.47 0.56
CA ILE A 229 -19.15 -7.94 -0.19
C ILE A 229 -18.83 -6.56 0.38
N LYS A 230 -18.00 -6.53 1.43
CA LYS A 230 -17.72 -5.30 2.19
C LYS A 230 -16.57 -4.48 1.65
#